data_AF-A0A1X1TGK0-F1
#
_entry.id   AF-A0A1X1TGK0-F1
#
_cell.length_a   1.000
_cell.length_b   1.000
_cell.length_c   1.000
_cell.angle_alpha   90.00
_cell.angle_beta   90.00
_cell.angle_gamma   90.00
#
_symmetry.space_group_name_H-M   'P 1'
#
loop_
_entity.id
_entity.type
_entity.pdbx_description
1 polymer ?
#
loop_
_entity_poly.entity_id
_entity_poly.type
_entity_poly.pdbx_seq_one_letter_code
_entity_poly.pdbx_strand_id
1 'polypeptide(L)'
;MNRPGADLRVEPRWGGAALLRPGVLAFTGSIGTTDTHAHHAVQVITATTPFTVLDEHGVRHRATKVVVPADAAHRVEVGAQEGTVVFLEPESAPGRAAQLRAVQSGWTVAPVLTNTRRRALAAVVDELIAHLTPATAEYGPAARHPAVVDALRLLPDLVAAGPVSGTELAARVGISASRLTHLFTEQVGIPLRRYVLWSRLRIAITRVQAGDDLTGAAHGAGFADSAHLTRTTREMFGLAPSVLSRHVSWDLDSTG
;
A
#
# COMPACT_ATOMS: atom_id res chain seq x y z
N MET A 1 -16.25 -40.24 -27.35
CA MET A 1 -15.01 -39.78 -26.71
C MET A 1 -15.19 -38.32 -26.34
N ASN A 2 -15.73 -38.05 -25.14
CA ASN A 2 -16.04 -36.69 -24.67
C ASN A 2 -14.75 -35.97 -24.27
N ARG A 3 -14.46 -34.82 -24.88
CA ARG A 3 -13.50 -33.85 -24.33
C ARG A 3 -14.13 -33.21 -23.09
N PRO A 4 -13.46 -33.17 -21.93
CA PRO A 4 -13.96 -32.39 -20.82
C PRO A 4 -13.93 -30.91 -21.20
N GLY A 5 -15.07 -30.24 -21.05
CA GLY A 5 -15.18 -28.80 -21.26
C GLY A 5 -14.17 -28.08 -20.35
N ALA A 6 -13.31 -27.27 -20.96
CA ALA A 6 -12.52 -26.31 -20.23
C ALA A 6 -13.49 -25.39 -19.50
N ASP A 7 -13.56 -25.53 -18.18
CA ASP A 7 -14.18 -24.58 -17.28
C ASP A 7 -13.43 -23.25 -17.47
N LEU A 8 -13.91 -22.40 -18.39
CA LEU A 8 -13.38 -21.07 -18.65
C LEU A 8 -13.68 -20.21 -17.41
N ARG A 9 -12.91 -20.41 -16.34
CA ARG A 9 -12.97 -19.58 -15.15
C ARG A 9 -12.56 -18.18 -15.57
N VAL A 10 -13.54 -17.29 -15.69
CA VAL A 10 -13.31 -15.88 -15.94
C VAL A 10 -12.41 -15.36 -14.83
N GLU A 11 -11.23 -14.87 -15.20
CA GLU A 11 -10.30 -14.29 -14.23
C GLU A 11 -10.98 -13.10 -13.53
N PRO A 12 -10.91 -13.03 -12.19
CA PRO A 12 -11.48 -11.92 -11.45
C PRO A 12 -10.84 -10.61 -11.92
N ARG A 13 -11.66 -9.58 -12.07
CA ARG A 13 -11.20 -8.21 -12.29
C ARG A 13 -11.28 -7.45 -10.97
N TRP A 14 -10.47 -6.42 -10.80
CA TRP A 14 -10.59 -5.54 -9.65
C TRP A 14 -11.97 -4.88 -9.62
N GLY A 15 -12.70 -5.05 -8.51
CA GLY A 15 -13.98 -4.38 -8.29
C GLY A 15 -14.55 -4.61 -6.90
N GLY A 16 -15.25 -3.62 -6.34
CA GLY A 16 -15.78 -3.67 -4.98
C GLY A 16 -15.84 -2.30 -4.31
N ALA A 17 -15.39 -2.22 -3.06
CA ALA A 17 -15.38 -0.99 -2.28
C ALA A 17 -14.00 -0.68 -1.68
N ALA A 18 -13.68 0.60 -1.48
CA ALA A 18 -12.44 1.05 -0.86
C ALA A 18 -12.70 1.99 0.31
N LEU A 19 -11.82 1.92 1.32
CA LEU A 19 -11.80 2.76 2.50
C LEU A 19 -10.44 3.47 2.56
N LEU A 20 -10.45 4.77 2.84
CA LEU A 20 -9.25 5.54 3.09
C LEU A 20 -9.31 6.15 4.49
N ARG A 21 -8.28 5.90 5.30
CA ARG A 21 -8.08 6.48 6.62
C ARG A 21 -6.63 6.98 6.75
N PRO A 22 -6.31 7.82 7.75
CA PRO A 22 -4.92 8.21 7.99
C PRO A 22 -4.00 6.98 8.13
N GLY A 23 -3.09 6.81 7.16
CA GLY A 23 -2.11 5.71 7.12
C GLY A 23 -2.66 4.35 6.66
N VAL A 24 -3.91 4.27 6.19
CA VAL A 24 -4.53 3.03 5.72
C VAL A 24 -5.32 3.27 4.43
N LEU A 25 -5.01 2.50 3.40
CA LEU A 25 -5.88 2.31 2.24
C LEU A 25 -6.34 0.86 2.26
N ALA A 26 -7.64 0.62 2.21
CA ALA A 26 -8.20 -0.72 2.15
C ALA A 26 -9.15 -0.88 0.98
N PHE A 27 -9.25 -2.09 0.46
CA PHE A 27 -10.13 -2.48 -0.62
C PHE A 27 -10.76 -3.82 -0.29
N THR A 28 -12.04 -3.99 -0.57
CA THR A 28 -12.75 -5.27 -0.47
C THR A 28 -13.54 -5.55 -1.74
N GLY A 29 -13.57 -6.82 -2.16
CA GLY A 29 -14.26 -7.26 -3.37
C GLY A 29 -13.44 -8.26 -4.16
N SER A 30 -13.58 -8.25 -5.49
CA SER A 30 -12.81 -9.10 -6.38
C SER A 30 -11.41 -8.53 -6.58
N ILE A 31 -10.41 -9.40 -6.40
CA ILE A 31 -8.98 -9.10 -6.55
C ILE A 31 -8.56 -9.63 -7.91
N GLY A 32 -8.20 -8.74 -8.82
CA GLY A 32 -7.69 -9.12 -10.14
C GLY A 32 -6.18 -9.26 -10.21
N THR A 33 -5.67 -9.56 -11.40
CA THR A 33 -4.23 -9.55 -11.68
C THR A 33 -3.68 -8.13 -11.69
N THR A 34 -2.36 -8.01 -11.55
CA THR A 34 -1.64 -6.73 -11.65
C THR A 34 -0.38 -6.90 -12.49
N ASP A 35 0.13 -5.81 -13.05
CA ASP A 35 1.51 -5.78 -13.53
C ASP A 35 2.49 -5.89 -12.34
N THR A 36 3.76 -6.20 -12.62
CA THR A 36 4.83 -6.14 -11.60
C THR A 36 5.02 -4.71 -11.12
N HIS A 37 4.99 -4.51 -9.81
CA HIS A 37 5.08 -3.19 -9.18
C HIS A 37 5.73 -3.28 -7.79
N ALA A 38 6.07 -2.12 -7.23
CA ALA A 38 6.53 -1.99 -5.85
C ALA A 38 6.02 -0.67 -5.27
N HIS A 39 5.47 -0.73 -4.06
CA HIS A 39 5.02 0.44 -3.30
C HIS A 39 5.59 0.39 -1.88
N HIS A 40 5.59 1.54 -1.21
CA HIS A 40 6.17 1.66 0.13
C HIS A 40 5.25 1.13 1.24
N ALA A 41 4.01 0.77 0.93
CA ALA A 41 3.11 0.22 1.92
C ALA A 41 3.38 -1.27 2.15
N VAL A 42 3.16 -1.73 3.38
CA VAL A 42 2.98 -3.16 3.64
C VAL A 42 1.60 -3.55 3.17
N GLN A 43 1.51 -4.53 2.26
CA GLN A 43 0.22 -4.96 1.71
C GLN A 43 -0.21 -6.29 2.30
N VAL A 44 -1.33 -6.29 3.02
CA VAL A 44 -1.97 -7.47 3.57
C VAL A 44 -3.13 -7.87 2.67
N ILE A 45 -3.04 -9.03 2.03
CA ILE A 45 -4.07 -9.58 1.16
C ILE A 45 -4.71 -10.79 1.84
N THR A 46 -6.03 -10.81 1.90
CA THR A 46 -6.81 -11.96 2.38
C THR A 46 -7.94 -12.27 1.40
N ALA A 47 -8.23 -13.55 1.17
CA ALA A 47 -9.26 -13.96 0.21
C ALA A 47 -10.01 -15.22 0.67
N THR A 48 -11.18 -15.47 0.09
CA THR A 48 -12.01 -16.65 0.42
C THR A 48 -11.49 -17.91 -0.26
N THR A 49 -10.79 -17.74 -1.38
CA THR A 49 -10.14 -18.80 -2.14
C THR A 49 -8.65 -18.51 -2.27
N PRO A 50 -7.80 -19.54 -2.44
CA PRO A 50 -6.38 -19.32 -2.69
C PRO A 50 -6.14 -18.44 -3.93
N PHE A 51 -5.25 -17.47 -3.79
CA PHE A 51 -4.71 -16.62 -4.85
C PHE A 51 -3.20 -16.79 -4.91
N THR A 52 -2.54 -16.20 -5.91
CA THR A 52 -1.09 -16.31 -6.10
C THR A 52 -0.47 -14.93 -6.27
N VAL A 53 0.51 -14.61 -5.43
CA VAL A 53 1.42 -13.47 -5.62
C VAL A 53 2.77 -13.99 -6.08
N LEU A 54 3.33 -13.39 -7.14
CA LEU A 54 4.70 -13.65 -7.55
C LEU A 54 5.61 -12.53 -7.03
N ASP A 55 6.72 -12.88 -6.40
CA ASP A 55 7.76 -11.93 -6.00
C ASP A 55 8.83 -11.70 -7.09
N GLU A 56 9.77 -10.82 -6.79
CA GLU A 56 10.88 -10.45 -7.69
C GLU A 56 11.87 -11.58 -7.98
N HIS A 57 11.91 -12.62 -7.14
CA HIS A 57 12.75 -13.80 -7.32
C HIS A 57 12.04 -14.91 -8.09
N GLY A 58 10.79 -14.69 -8.50
CA GLY A 58 9.98 -15.68 -9.20
C GLY A 58 9.35 -16.73 -8.29
N VAL A 59 9.34 -16.52 -6.97
CA VAL A 59 8.67 -17.42 -6.03
C VAL A 59 7.17 -17.13 -6.03
N ARG A 60 6.38 -18.21 -6.14
CA ARG A 60 4.91 -18.17 -6.13
C ARG A 60 4.37 -18.38 -4.73
N HIS A 61 3.84 -17.32 -4.13
CA HIS A 61 3.18 -17.34 -2.83
C HIS A 61 1.69 -17.64 -3.02
N ARG A 62 1.33 -18.94 -3.04
CA ARG A 62 -0.07 -19.38 -3.20
C ARG A 62 -0.72 -19.63 -1.83
N ALA A 63 -1.65 -18.78 -1.44
CA ALA A 63 -2.33 -18.86 -0.15
C ALA A 63 -3.69 -18.14 -0.16
N THR A 64 -4.44 -18.24 0.92
CA THR A 64 -5.61 -17.37 1.18
C THR A 64 -5.22 -16.08 1.91
N LYS A 65 -3.94 -15.95 2.29
CA LYS A 65 -3.37 -14.82 3.02
C LYS A 65 -1.92 -14.60 2.60
N VAL A 66 -1.58 -13.39 2.20
CA VAL A 66 -0.23 -12.99 1.83
C VAL A 66 0.04 -11.60 2.40
N VAL A 67 1.18 -11.41 3.05
CA VAL A 67 1.70 -10.10 3.43
C VAL A 67 2.90 -9.82 2.55
N VAL A 68 2.78 -8.80 1.70
CA VAL A 68 3.88 -8.31 0.89
C VAL A 68 4.61 -7.23 1.67
N PRO A 69 5.92 -7.39 1.94
CA PRO A 69 6.72 -6.35 2.58
C PRO A 69 6.72 -5.06 1.76
N ALA A 70 6.89 -3.94 2.46
CA ALA A 70 7.15 -2.65 1.83
C ALA A 70 8.32 -2.73 0.85
N ASP A 71 8.14 -2.06 -0.28
CA ASP A 71 9.12 -1.92 -1.37
C ASP A 71 9.49 -3.21 -2.11
N ALA A 72 8.92 -4.35 -1.72
CA ALA A 72 9.13 -5.62 -2.41
C ALA A 72 8.40 -5.64 -3.76
N ALA A 73 9.15 -5.86 -4.83
CA ALA A 73 8.55 -5.98 -6.16
C ALA A 73 7.74 -7.27 -6.28
N HIS A 74 6.50 -7.14 -6.74
CA HIS A 74 5.56 -8.27 -6.81
C HIS A 74 4.45 -8.03 -7.84
N ARG A 75 3.68 -9.07 -8.13
CA ARG A 75 2.38 -8.97 -8.81
C ARG A 75 1.38 -10.00 -8.32
N VAL A 76 0.09 -9.68 -8.43
CA VAL A 76 -0.96 -10.69 -8.32
C VAL A 76 -1.02 -11.45 -9.65
N GLU A 77 -0.56 -12.69 -9.65
CA GLU A 77 -0.56 -13.56 -10.84
C GLU A 77 -1.90 -14.29 -11.01
N VAL A 78 -2.50 -14.71 -9.90
CA VAL A 78 -3.84 -15.33 -9.89
C VAL A 78 -4.65 -14.64 -8.81
N GLY A 79 -5.78 -14.04 -9.18
CA GLY A 79 -6.64 -13.30 -8.28
C GLY A 79 -7.65 -14.15 -7.50
N ALA A 80 -8.60 -13.49 -6.83
CA ALA A 80 -9.71 -14.13 -6.11
C ALA A 80 -11.02 -13.35 -6.30
N GLN A 81 -12.16 -14.06 -6.28
CA GLN A 81 -13.48 -13.44 -6.48
C GLN A 81 -13.93 -12.60 -5.29
N GLU A 82 -13.44 -12.90 -4.08
CA GLU A 82 -13.79 -12.18 -2.86
C GLU A 82 -12.60 -12.17 -1.90
N GLY A 83 -12.16 -10.97 -1.54
CA GLY A 83 -11.08 -10.74 -0.60
C GLY A 83 -10.98 -9.29 -0.14
N THR A 84 -10.01 -9.04 0.73
CA THR A 84 -9.67 -7.72 1.26
C THR A 84 -8.17 -7.50 1.09
N VAL A 85 -7.82 -6.30 0.64
CA VAL A 85 -6.44 -5.82 0.49
C VAL A 85 -6.29 -4.59 1.37
N VAL A 86 -5.33 -4.60 2.29
CA VAL A 86 -5.04 -3.48 3.18
C VAL A 86 -3.59 -3.05 2.99
N PHE A 87 -3.38 -1.77 2.70
CA PHE A 87 -2.09 -1.12 2.61
C PHE A 87 -1.86 -0.34 3.91
N LEU A 88 -0.75 -0.64 4.59
CA LEU A 88 -0.36 -0.04 5.86
C LEU A 88 0.99 0.67 5.69
N GLU A 89 1.10 1.91 6.17
CA GLU A 89 2.39 2.60 6.19
C GLU A 89 3.38 1.88 7.13
N PRO A 90 4.62 1.55 6.70
CA PRO A 90 5.61 0.88 7.54
C PRO A 90 5.98 1.67 8.81
N GLU A 91 5.82 2.99 8.77
CA GLU A 91 6.04 3.91 9.88
C GLU A 91 4.99 3.77 10.97
N SER A 92 3.79 3.28 10.64
CA SER A 92 2.72 3.04 11.61
C SER A 92 3.02 1.82 12.48
N ALA A 93 2.45 1.75 13.67
CA ALA A 93 2.55 0.56 14.52
C ALA A 93 2.06 -0.72 13.79
N PRO A 94 0.83 -0.80 13.23
CA PRO A 94 0.38 -2.00 12.55
C PRO A 94 1.20 -2.33 11.31
N GLY A 95 1.62 -1.33 10.51
CA GLY A 95 2.48 -1.56 9.35
C GLY A 95 3.85 -2.11 9.73
N ARG A 96 4.50 -1.55 10.78
CA ARG A 96 5.77 -2.07 11.30
C ARG A 96 5.66 -3.52 11.76
N ALA A 97 4.60 -3.88 12.48
CA ALA A 97 4.40 -5.27 12.90
C ALA A 97 4.19 -6.21 11.71
N ALA A 98 3.41 -5.81 10.71
CA ALA A 98 3.21 -6.60 9.50
C ALA A 98 4.51 -6.76 8.70
N GLN A 99 5.29 -5.70 8.54
CA GLN A 99 6.61 -5.71 7.89
C GLN A 99 7.54 -6.72 8.55
N LEU A 100 7.71 -6.63 9.87
CA LEU A 100 8.63 -7.48 10.61
C LEU A 100 8.24 -8.95 10.51
N ARG A 101 6.94 -9.27 10.68
CA ARG A 101 6.43 -10.63 10.53
C ARG A 101 6.70 -11.18 9.13
N ALA A 102 6.41 -10.41 8.08
CA ALA A 102 6.62 -10.85 6.70
C ALA A 102 8.10 -11.08 6.37
N VAL A 103 8.99 -10.22 6.85
CA VAL A 103 10.44 -10.36 6.64
C VAL A 103 11.01 -11.56 7.42
N GLN A 104 10.54 -11.83 8.63
CA GLN A 104 11.07 -12.91 9.48
C GLN A 104 10.46 -14.28 9.17
N SER A 105 9.16 -14.34 8.88
CA SER A 105 8.41 -15.59 8.73
C SER A 105 8.04 -15.92 7.28
N GLY A 106 8.37 -15.05 6.34
CA GLY A 106 7.95 -15.15 4.95
C GLY A 106 6.59 -14.51 4.68
N TRP A 107 6.20 -14.44 3.42
CA TRP A 107 5.03 -13.67 2.98
C TRP A 107 3.70 -14.39 3.29
N THR A 108 3.73 -15.71 3.45
CA THR A 108 2.54 -16.51 3.78
C THR A 108 2.38 -16.60 5.29
N VAL A 109 1.29 -16.02 5.82
CA VAL A 109 1.09 -15.90 7.27
C VAL A 109 -0.24 -16.53 7.73
N ALA A 110 -0.23 -17.07 8.94
CA ALA A 110 -1.39 -17.55 9.67
C ALA A 110 -1.27 -17.17 11.16
N PRO A 111 -2.35 -16.82 11.89
CA PRO A 111 -3.64 -16.25 11.49
C PRO A 111 -3.78 -14.77 11.94
N VAL A 112 -4.45 -13.90 11.15
CA VAL A 112 -4.88 -12.57 11.66
C VAL A 112 -6.32 -12.21 11.30
N LEU A 113 -6.79 -12.51 10.08
CA LEU A 113 -8.16 -12.21 9.68
C LEU A 113 -8.90 -13.48 9.25
N THR A 114 -10.00 -13.79 9.91
CA THR A 114 -10.94 -14.83 9.44
C THR A 114 -11.81 -14.18 8.38
N ASN A 115 -11.87 -14.77 7.19
CA ASN A 115 -12.70 -14.24 6.12
C ASN A 115 -14.17 -14.46 6.49
N THR A 116 -14.89 -13.38 6.76
CA THR A 116 -16.33 -13.42 7.01
C THR A 116 -17.01 -12.62 5.90
N ARG A 117 -17.65 -13.34 4.97
CA ARG A 117 -18.61 -12.78 4.01
C ARG A 117 -19.54 -11.79 4.72
N ARG A 118 -19.63 -10.56 4.19
CA ARG A 118 -20.42 -9.40 4.65
C ARG A 118 -20.05 -8.83 6.02
N ARG A 119 -18.87 -8.22 6.12
CA ARG A 119 -18.59 -7.24 7.19
C ARG A 119 -18.21 -5.90 6.56
N ALA A 120 -18.53 -4.81 7.25
CA ALA A 120 -18.09 -3.49 6.85
C ALA A 120 -16.56 -3.46 6.77
N LEU A 121 -16.01 -2.84 5.72
CA LEU A 121 -14.56 -2.80 5.49
C LEU A 121 -13.84 -2.14 6.68
N ALA A 122 -14.46 -1.11 7.25
CA ALA A 122 -14.08 -0.48 8.51
C ALA A 122 -13.76 -1.50 9.63
N ALA A 123 -14.70 -2.40 9.93
CA ALA A 123 -14.54 -3.38 11.01
C ALA A 123 -13.41 -4.38 10.73
N VAL A 124 -13.22 -4.78 9.47
CA VAL A 124 -12.12 -5.67 9.07
C VAL A 124 -10.77 -4.98 9.27
N VAL A 125 -10.69 -3.68 8.92
CA VAL A 125 -9.49 -2.87 9.13
C VAL A 125 -9.20 -2.70 10.61
N ASP A 126 -10.21 -2.41 11.44
CA ASP A 126 -10.04 -2.23 12.88
C ASP A 126 -9.52 -3.51 13.56
N GLU A 127 -10.05 -4.67 13.18
CA GLU A 127 -9.58 -5.97 13.69
C GLU A 127 -8.15 -6.28 13.27
N LEU A 128 -7.80 -6.00 12.01
CA LEU A 128 -6.44 -6.17 11.51
C LEU A 128 -5.45 -5.33 12.32
N ILE A 129 -5.77 -4.06 12.52
CA ILE A 129 -4.94 -3.12 13.29
C ILE A 129 -4.82 -3.60 14.74
N ALA A 130 -5.93 -3.98 15.37
CA ALA A 130 -5.95 -4.47 16.75
C ALA A 130 -5.07 -5.71 16.94
N HIS A 131 -5.03 -6.61 15.96
CA HIS A 131 -4.19 -7.81 16.02
C HIS A 131 -2.71 -7.52 15.75
N LEU A 132 -2.39 -6.57 14.86
CA LEU A 132 -1.01 -6.24 14.52
C LEU A 132 -0.34 -5.37 15.61
N THR A 133 -1.10 -4.55 16.33
CA THR A 133 -0.55 -3.57 17.29
C THR A 133 0.25 -4.20 18.44
N PRO A 134 -0.22 -5.27 19.13
CA PRO A 134 0.52 -5.88 20.24
C PRO A 134 1.91 -6.41 19.86
N ALA A 135 2.08 -6.90 18.62
CA ALA A 135 3.36 -7.41 18.13
C ALA A 135 4.46 -6.33 18.02
N THR A 136 4.11 -5.04 18.02
CA THR A 136 5.12 -3.98 18.04
C THR A 136 5.85 -3.82 19.37
N ALA A 137 5.27 -4.29 20.48
CA ALA A 137 5.89 -4.17 21.80
C ALA A 137 7.05 -5.16 21.99
N GLU A 138 7.00 -6.31 21.30
CA GLU A 138 8.01 -7.38 21.40
C GLU A 138 9.27 -7.08 20.57
N TYR A 139 9.11 -6.33 19.48
CA TYR A 139 10.21 -5.93 18.61
C TYR A 139 10.47 -4.44 18.81
N GLY A 140 11.30 -4.11 19.79
CA GLY A 140 11.78 -2.74 20.00
C GLY A 140 12.34 -2.19 18.68
N PRO A 141 12.00 -0.95 18.26
CA PRO A 141 12.48 -0.43 17.00
C PRO A 141 14.01 -0.39 17.01
N ALA A 142 14.65 -0.84 15.92
CA ALA A 142 16.00 -0.38 15.63
C ALA A 142 15.97 1.15 15.67
N ALA A 143 16.70 1.74 16.61
CA ALA A 143 16.59 3.17 16.89
C ALA A 143 16.95 3.95 15.63
N ARG A 144 15.94 4.56 14.99
CA ARG A 144 16.14 5.45 13.85
C ARG A 144 16.93 6.67 14.32
N HIS A 145 17.78 7.18 13.43
CA HIS A 145 18.51 8.41 13.68
C HIS A 145 17.50 9.56 13.89
N PRO A 146 17.69 10.45 14.89
CA PRO A 146 16.72 11.52 15.20
C PRO A 146 16.35 12.37 13.98
N ALA A 147 17.32 12.74 13.14
CA ALA A 147 17.08 13.47 11.90
C ALA A 147 16.15 12.74 10.90
N VAL A 148 16.15 11.40 10.86
CA VAL A 148 15.23 10.61 10.03
C VAL A 148 13.83 10.63 10.63
N VAL A 149 13.72 10.52 11.96
CA VAL A 149 12.44 10.63 12.68
C VAL A 149 11.81 12.00 12.44
N ASP A 150 12.58 13.08 12.59
CA ASP A 150 12.11 14.43 12.32
C ASP A 150 11.77 14.65 10.85
N ALA A 151 12.56 14.10 9.91
CA ALA A 151 12.24 14.17 8.50
C ALA A 151 10.89 13.51 8.19
N LEU A 152 10.66 12.28 8.68
CA LEU A 152 9.39 11.56 8.51
C LEU A 152 8.20 12.31 9.11
N ARG A 153 8.41 13.00 10.23
CA ARG A 153 7.39 13.85 10.87
C ARG A 153 7.05 15.08 10.05
N LEU A 154 8.04 15.73 9.44
CA LEU A 154 7.86 16.97 8.67
C LEU A 154 7.33 16.72 7.25
N LEU A 155 7.70 15.59 6.63
CA LEU A 155 7.44 15.33 5.22
C LEU A 155 5.98 15.44 4.79
N PRO A 156 4.98 14.91 5.52
CA PRO A 156 3.57 15.03 5.12
C PRO A 156 3.14 16.48 4.86
N ASP A 157 3.46 17.39 5.79
CA ASP A 157 3.11 18.80 5.69
C ASP A 157 3.89 19.49 4.57
N LEU A 158 5.18 19.17 4.42
CA LEU A 158 6.01 19.73 3.36
C LEU A 158 5.55 19.32 1.97
N VAL A 159 5.15 18.06 1.79
CA VAL A 159 4.63 17.55 0.52
C VAL A 159 3.29 18.21 0.19
N ALA A 160 2.41 18.38 1.19
CA ALA A 160 1.13 19.08 1.00
C ALA A 160 1.32 20.57 0.67
N ALA A 161 2.36 21.21 1.20
CA ALA A 161 2.67 22.61 0.95
C ALA A 161 3.29 22.88 -0.44
N GLY A 162 3.87 21.86 -1.11
CA GLY A 162 4.37 22.00 -2.47
C GLY A 162 5.66 21.23 -2.78
N PRO A 163 6.58 21.79 -3.61
CA PRO A 163 7.86 21.16 -3.91
C PRO A 163 8.73 20.95 -2.66
N VAL A 164 9.27 19.73 -2.51
CA VAL A 164 10.13 19.38 -1.39
C VAL A 164 11.59 19.45 -1.81
N SER A 165 12.37 20.33 -1.18
CA SER A 165 13.82 20.41 -1.33
C SER A 165 14.51 19.53 -0.29
N GLY A 166 15.28 18.54 -0.74
CA GLY A 166 16.08 17.67 0.14
C GLY A 166 17.12 18.46 0.94
N THR A 167 17.69 19.52 0.36
CA THR A 167 18.66 20.41 1.03
C THR A 167 18.02 21.21 2.14
N GLU A 168 16.83 21.76 1.92
CA GLU A 168 16.10 22.50 2.97
C GLU A 168 15.63 21.56 4.07
N LEU A 169 15.15 20.36 3.73
CA LEU A 169 14.78 19.35 4.72
C LEU A 169 15.98 19.00 5.60
N ALA A 170 17.14 18.75 4.99
CA ALA A 170 18.38 18.45 5.71
C ALA A 170 18.80 19.58 6.64
N ALA A 171 18.72 20.83 6.18
CA ALA A 171 18.97 22.00 7.02
C ALA A 171 18.00 22.07 8.23
N ARG A 172 16.71 21.80 8.03
CA ARG A 172 15.70 21.77 9.10
C ARG A 172 15.96 20.68 10.15
N VAL A 173 16.52 19.54 9.74
CA VAL A 173 16.85 18.41 10.63
C VAL A 173 18.32 18.41 11.10
N GLY A 174 19.07 19.48 10.82
CA GLY A 174 20.39 19.72 11.38
C GLY A 174 21.53 18.85 10.82
N ILE A 175 21.40 18.30 9.61
CA ILE A 175 22.46 17.49 8.98
C ILE A 175 22.66 17.85 7.51
N SER A 176 23.76 17.38 6.91
CA SER A 176 24.01 17.61 5.48
C SER A 176 23.02 16.82 4.60
N ALA A 177 22.70 17.34 3.41
CA ALA A 177 21.79 16.70 2.47
C ALA A 177 22.25 15.29 2.04
N SER A 178 23.56 15.10 1.86
CA SER A 178 24.15 13.80 1.56
C SER A 178 23.94 12.82 2.73
N ARG A 179 24.18 13.27 3.97
CA ARG A 179 23.98 12.42 5.16
C ARG A 179 22.51 12.07 5.34
N LEU A 180 21.59 13.02 5.15
CA LEU A 180 20.15 12.75 5.21
C LEU A 180 19.75 11.72 4.16
N THR A 181 20.18 11.89 2.90
CA THR A 181 19.82 10.96 1.81
C THR A 181 20.29 9.54 2.11
N HIS A 182 21.51 9.39 2.63
CA HIS A 182 22.07 8.10 3.01
C HIS A 182 21.28 7.46 4.16
N LEU A 183 21.14 8.17 5.28
CA LEU A 183 20.40 7.67 6.46
C LEU A 183 18.94 7.36 6.15
N PHE A 184 18.28 8.21 5.35
CA PHE A 184 16.89 8.00 4.97
C PHE A 184 16.75 6.72 4.15
N THR A 185 17.60 6.52 3.16
CA THR A 185 17.56 5.28 2.35
C THR A 185 17.87 4.05 3.18
N GLU A 186 18.87 4.12 4.05
CA GLU A 186 19.27 3.03 4.95
C GLU A 186 18.15 2.63 5.94
N GLN A 187 17.47 3.62 6.53
CA GLN A 187 16.53 3.38 7.65
C GLN A 187 15.05 3.35 7.27
N VAL A 188 14.70 3.93 6.12
CA VAL A 188 13.34 3.89 5.55
C VAL A 188 13.23 2.83 4.45
N GLY A 189 14.36 2.43 3.83
CA GLY A 189 14.41 1.41 2.78
C GLY A 189 14.34 1.98 1.35
N ILE A 190 13.87 3.22 1.19
CA ILE A 190 13.77 3.89 -0.11
C ILE A 190 14.41 5.28 -0.13
N PRO A 191 14.88 5.74 -1.31
CA PRO A 191 15.34 7.11 -1.47
C PRO A 191 14.28 8.14 -1.10
N LEU A 192 14.68 9.25 -0.47
CA LEU A 192 13.80 10.36 -0.09
C LEU A 192 12.85 10.81 -1.21
N ARG A 193 13.37 10.91 -2.45
CA ARG A 193 12.57 11.27 -3.62
C ARG A 193 11.41 10.31 -3.89
N ARG A 194 11.61 9.01 -3.66
CA ARG A 194 10.59 7.96 -3.84
C ARG A 194 9.55 8.05 -2.74
N TYR A 195 9.97 8.33 -1.51
CA TYR A 195 9.04 8.57 -0.40
C TYR A 195 8.17 9.81 -0.62
N VAL A 196 8.74 10.91 -1.13
CA VAL A 196 7.98 12.09 -1.54
C VAL A 196 6.96 11.73 -2.62
N LEU A 197 7.36 10.96 -3.64
CA LEU A 197 6.45 10.52 -4.70
C LEU A 197 5.32 9.63 -4.17
N TRP A 198 5.61 8.73 -3.23
CA TRP A 198 4.62 7.92 -2.52
C TRP A 198 3.62 8.79 -1.74
N SER A 199 4.14 9.78 -0.99
CA SER A 199 3.31 10.74 -0.24
C SER A 199 2.39 11.55 -1.17
N ARG A 200 2.90 11.99 -2.33
CA ARG A 200 2.09 12.67 -3.35
C ARG A 200 1.00 11.76 -3.91
N LEU A 201 1.31 10.49 -4.19
CA LEU A 201 0.31 9.55 -4.67
C LEU A 201 -0.83 9.37 -3.67
N ARG A 202 -0.54 9.31 -2.36
CA ARG A 202 -1.55 9.27 -1.31
C ARG A 202 -2.44 10.51 -1.28
N ILE A 203 -1.86 11.70 -1.46
CA ILE A 203 -2.64 12.94 -1.61
C ILE A 203 -3.53 12.84 -2.85
N ALA A 204 -3.02 12.40 -4.00
CA ALA A 204 -3.80 12.24 -5.21
C ALA A 204 -4.99 11.27 -5.02
N ILE A 205 -4.78 10.15 -4.33
CA ILE A 205 -5.86 9.20 -3.99
C ILE A 205 -6.94 9.88 -3.13
N THR A 206 -6.53 10.66 -2.12
CA THR A 206 -7.45 11.42 -1.26
C THR A 206 -8.26 12.44 -2.06
N ARG A 207 -7.63 13.11 -3.03
CA ARG A 207 -8.30 14.09 -3.90
C ARG A 207 -9.30 13.45 -4.85
N VAL A 208 -8.94 12.32 -5.46
CA VAL A 208 -9.86 11.53 -6.30
C VAL A 208 -11.06 11.04 -5.47
N GLN A 209 -10.83 10.60 -4.23
CA GLN A 209 -11.91 10.25 -3.31
C GLN A 209 -12.82 11.44 -3.01
N ALA A 210 -12.26 12.64 -2.87
CA ALA A 210 -13.01 13.89 -2.66
C ALA A 210 -13.74 14.40 -3.91
N GLY A 211 -13.58 13.73 -5.07
CA GLY A 211 -14.29 14.04 -6.31
C GLY A 211 -13.49 14.79 -7.37
N ASP A 212 -12.20 15.07 -7.14
CA ASP A 212 -11.33 15.65 -8.17
C ASP A 212 -11.19 14.66 -9.35
N ASP A 213 -11.18 15.19 -10.58
CA ASP A 213 -10.73 14.41 -11.73
C ASP A 213 -9.22 14.13 -11.67
N LEU A 214 -8.71 13.27 -12.56
CA LEU A 214 -7.29 12.90 -12.54
C LEU A 214 -6.34 14.08 -12.79
N THR A 215 -6.79 15.12 -13.49
CA THR A 215 -5.99 16.31 -13.77
C THR A 215 -5.91 17.19 -12.53
N GLY A 216 -7.05 17.48 -11.89
CA GLY A 216 -7.13 18.21 -10.63
C GLY A 216 -6.38 17.50 -9.51
N ALA A 217 -6.56 16.18 -9.39
CA ALA A 217 -5.85 15.38 -8.40
C ALA A 217 -4.33 15.36 -8.64
N ALA A 218 -3.88 15.29 -9.89
CA ALA A 218 -2.46 15.35 -10.22
C ALA A 218 -1.84 16.70 -9.80
N HIS A 219 -2.44 17.82 -10.22
CA HIS A 219 -1.94 19.15 -9.87
C HIS A 219 -2.01 19.42 -8.37
N GLY A 220 -3.13 19.10 -7.73
CA GLY A 220 -3.32 19.30 -6.30
C GLY A 220 -2.49 18.39 -5.41
N ALA A 221 -1.88 17.35 -5.96
CA ALA A 221 -0.91 16.49 -5.29
C ALA A 221 0.55 16.78 -5.70
N GLY A 222 0.80 17.78 -6.55
CA GLY A 222 2.15 18.17 -6.98
C GLY A 222 2.78 17.26 -8.03
N PHE A 223 1.99 16.52 -8.82
CA PHE A 223 2.45 15.89 -10.06
C PHE A 223 2.53 16.92 -11.20
N ALA A 224 3.34 16.63 -12.21
CA ALA A 224 3.51 17.49 -13.37
C ALA A 224 2.21 17.55 -14.22
N ASP A 225 1.57 16.39 -14.41
CA ASP A 225 0.33 16.22 -15.16
C ASP A 225 -0.33 14.87 -14.79
N SER A 226 -1.52 14.60 -15.33
CA SER A 226 -2.25 13.36 -15.13
C SER A 226 -1.56 12.12 -15.74
N ALA A 227 -0.70 12.32 -16.75
CA ALA A 227 0.09 11.23 -17.34
C ALA A 227 1.21 10.78 -16.39
N HIS A 228 1.86 11.70 -15.69
CA HIS A 228 2.83 11.44 -14.63
C HIS A 228 2.16 10.70 -13.47
N LEU A 229 1.03 11.20 -12.95
CA LEU A 229 0.25 10.49 -11.93
C LEU A 229 -0.05 9.05 -12.37
N THR A 230 -0.54 8.87 -13.59
CA THR A 230 -0.90 7.56 -14.14
C THR A 230 0.30 6.61 -14.22
N ARG A 231 1.48 7.09 -14.68
CA ARG A 231 2.71 6.28 -14.70
C ARG A 231 3.12 5.87 -13.30
N THR A 232 3.11 6.80 -12.35
CA THR A 232 3.44 6.51 -10.94
C THR A 232 2.47 5.51 -10.33
N THR A 233 1.17 5.60 -10.59
CA THR A 233 0.19 4.61 -10.10
C THR A 233 0.45 3.22 -10.69
N ARG A 234 0.82 3.11 -11.98
CA ARG A 234 1.19 1.82 -12.57
C ARG A 234 2.46 1.24 -11.95
N GLU A 235 3.48 2.06 -11.76
CA GLU A 235 4.75 1.65 -11.13
C GLU A 235 4.54 1.19 -9.67
N MET A 236 3.63 1.83 -8.95
CA MET A 236 3.39 1.56 -7.53
C MET A 236 2.32 0.51 -7.25
N PHE A 237 1.26 0.40 -8.05
CA PHE A 237 0.14 -0.53 -7.79
C PHE A 237 -0.08 -1.55 -8.91
N GLY A 238 0.70 -1.51 -9.99
CA GLY A 238 0.55 -2.40 -11.14
C GLY A 238 -0.76 -2.20 -11.90
N LEU A 239 -1.43 -1.07 -11.67
CA LEU A 239 -2.75 -0.73 -12.21
C LEU A 239 -2.79 0.75 -12.62
N ALA A 240 -3.63 1.07 -13.60
CA ALA A 240 -3.93 2.46 -13.93
C ALA A 240 -4.96 3.04 -12.94
N PRO A 241 -4.95 4.36 -12.66
CA PRO A 241 -5.94 4.99 -11.79
C PRO A 241 -7.40 4.72 -12.21
N SER A 242 -7.65 4.60 -13.51
CA SER A 242 -8.98 4.32 -14.05
C SER A 242 -9.56 2.96 -13.64
N VAL A 243 -8.71 1.96 -13.42
CA VAL A 243 -9.14 0.64 -12.93
C VAL A 243 -9.56 0.73 -11.48
N LEU A 244 -8.81 1.51 -10.69
CA LEU A 244 -9.11 1.78 -9.29
C LEU A 244 -10.34 2.67 -9.09
N SER A 245 -10.71 3.52 -10.06
CA SER A 245 -11.86 4.44 -9.90
C SER A 245 -13.17 3.94 -10.52
N ARG A 246 -13.14 3.17 -11.61
CA ARG A 246 -14.37 2.78 -12.34
C ARG A 246 -15.15 1.61 -11.72
N HIS A 247 -14.48 0.80 -10.92
CA HIS A 247 -15.06 -0.44 -10.38
C HIS A 247 -15.04 -0.48 -8.86
N VAL A 248 -14.69 0.64 -8.21
CA VAL A 248 -14.54 0.73 -6.76
C VAL A 248 -15.41 1.87 -6.24
N SER A 249 -16.38 1.56 -5.39
CA SER A 249 -17.10 2.56 -4.63
C SER A 249 -16.33 2.93 -3.37
N TRP A 250 -16.41 4.17 -2.91
CA TRP A 250 -15.83 4.53 -1.61
C TRP A 250 -16.79 4.13 -0.50
N ASP A 251 -16.35 3.25 0.39
CA ASP A 251 -16.99 2.98 1.69
C ASP A 251 -16.63 4.17 2.58
N LEU A 252 -17.39 5.26 2.42
CA LEU A 252 -17.32 6.39 3.32
C LEU A 252 -17.80 5.86 4.66
N ASP A 253 -16.92 5.85 5.68
CA ASP A 253 -17.26 5.51 7.05
C ASP A 253 -18.62 6.17 7.37
N SER A 254 -19.69 5.36 7.41
CA SER A 254 -21.03 5.82 7.78
C SER A 254 -21.09 5.90 9.29
N THR A 255 -20.13 6.60 9.88
CA THR A 255 -20.18 7.05 11.26
C THR A 255 -21.00 8.32 11.28
N GLY A 256 -22.31 8.16 11.46
CA GLY A 256 -23.10 9.12 12.21
C GLY A 256 -22.72 9.10 13.69
#